data_AF-A0A971TP76-F1
#
_entry.id   AF-A0A971TP76-F1
#
_cell.length_a   1.000
_cell.length_b   1.000
_cell.length_c   1.000
_cell.angle_alpha   90.00
_cell.angle_beta   90.00
_cell.angle_gamma   90.00
#
_symmetry.space_group_name_H-M   'P 1'
#
loop_
_entity.id
_entity.type
_entity.pdbx_description
1 polymer ?
#
loop_
_entity_poly.entity_id
_entity_poly.type
_entity_poly.pdbx_seq_one_letter_code
_entity_poly.pdbx_strand_id
1 'polypeptide(L)'
;MTDLVPPHDSSPPDSSLSASPGPSVSWARVVPLARPAGVIPDVPLAAMRHSGPPAWPVPTTRGKAAVDLLVFATFFIVAELAVVILNLLPTTADPRWRQVAMSGAIGCASLCACILIVFMRGHGAASIGWTGRHFFTNIAIGIGALILLYIACMALVLCIMLIMPELLAGPSTAQQAIEAVFPPMRPAWVVSMMFFVALWEEIAFRGLVLTRTFALLRRWWLAIPVASVIFGLPHYYQGPVAVVFTTILGAIMACLFVWRRSLVPAITLHWLHDVIFFLLLGSMSTTWE
;
A
#
# COMPACT_ATOMS: atom_id res chain seq x y z
N MET A 1 95.28 25.41 -69.64
CA MET A 1 95.13 23.98 -70.00
C MET A 1 93.95 23.46 -69.20
N THR A 2 92.79 23.10 -69.72
CA THR A 2 92.34 22.82 -71.09
C THR A 2 90.81 22.80 -71.05
N ASP A 3 90.22 23.28 -72.13
CA ASP A 3 88.83 23.33 -72.61
C ASP A 3 87.82 22.24 -72.15
N LEU A 4 86.52 22.59 -72.09
CA LEU A 4 85.48 22.18 -73.07
C LEU A 4 84.03 22.44 -72.55
N VAL A 5 83.13 22.81 -73.48
CA VAL A 5 81.69 23.13 -73.30
C VAL A 5 80.80 21.90 -73.70
N PRO A 6 79.44 21.95 -73.71
CA PRO A 6 78.45 21.20 -72.87
C PRO A 6 77.73 20.05 -73.66
N PRO A 7 76.56 19.45 -73.27
CA PRO A 7 75.22 20.10 -73.26
C PRO A 7 74.18 19.60 -72.21
N HIS A 8 73.05 20.32 -72.22
CA HIS A 8 71.74 20.15 -71.58
C HIS A 8 71.15 18.72 -71.50
N ASP A 9 70.33 18.50 -70.47
CA ASP A 9 68.92 18.02 -70.44
C ASP A 9 68.67 17.39 -69.05
N SER A 10 67.52 17.36 -68.37
CA SER A 10 66.12 17.78 -68.53
C SER A 10 65.49 17.67 -67.14
N SER A 11 64.51 18.53 -66.84
CA SER A 11 63.45 18.33 -65.83
C SER A 11 63.85 18.44 -64.34
N PRO A 12 63.11 19.24 -63.52
CA PRO A 12 63.47 19.46 -62.13
C PRO A 12 62.91 18.36 -61.23
N PRO A 13 63.65 17.92 -60.19
CA PRO A 13 63.02 17.35 -59.02
C PRO A 13 63.31 18.19 -57.77
N ASP A 14 62.22 18.39 -57.03
CA ASP A 14 62.08 18.62 -55.60
C ASP A 14 63.37 18.68 -54.75
N SER A 15 63.48 19.74 -53.96
CA SER A 15 63.95 19.57 -52.60
C SER A 15 63.56 20.72 -51.68
N SER A 16 63.00 20.31 -50.54
CA SER A 16 63.15 20.90 -49.21
C SER A 16 62.63 22.31 -48.96
N LEU A 17 61.40 22.33 -48.41
CA LEU A 17 61.15 22.69 -47.01
C LEU A 17 62.15 23.68 -46.37
N SER A 18 61.77 24.95 -46.29
CA SER A 18 61.82 25.69 -45.02
C SER A 18 61.06 27.01 -45.12
N ALA A 19 59.96 27.12 -44.37
CA ALA A 19 59.57 28.29 -43.58
C ALA A 19 58.09 28.14 -43.19
N SER A 20 57.85 27.58 -42.01
CA SER A 20 56.56 27.56 -41.34
C SER A 20 56.12 28.98 -40.92
N PRO A 21 54.96 29.50 -41.36
CA PRO A 21 54.35 30.66 -40.73
C PRO A 21 53.66 30.19 -39.44
N GLY A 22 54.00 30.83 -38.32
CA GLY A 22 53.38 30.58 -37.02
C GLY A 22 51.87 30.84 -37.01
N PRO A 23 51.15 30.33 -35.99
CA PRO A 23 49.69 30.38 -35.97
C PRO A 23 49.19 31.82 -35.86
N SER A 24 48.33 32.21 -36.80
CA SER A 24 47.58 33.46 -36.74
C SER A 24 46.55 33.37 -35.59
N VAL A 25 46.75 34.19 -34.56
CA VAL A 25 45.80 34.31 -33.45
C VAL A 25 44.63 35.19 -33.89
N SER A 26 43.57 34.55 -34.37
CA SER A 26 42.25 35.15 -34.57
C SER A 26 41.49 35.13 -33.24
N TRP A 27 41.40 36.27 -32.55
CA TRP A 27 40.67 36.42 -31.28
C TRP A 27 39.14 36.52 -31.45
N ALA A 28 38.60 36.21 -32.63
CA ALA A 28 37.17 36.21 -32.89
C ALA A 28 36.60 34.79 -32.93
N ARG A 29 35.76 34.48 -31.94
CA ARG A 29 34.87 33.31 -31.79
C ARG A 29 35.48 32.04 -31.17
N VAL A 30 35.75 32.11 -29.86
CA VAL A 30 35.42 30.99 -28.97
C VAL A 30 34.46 31.50 -27.90
N VAL A 31 33.21 31.72 -28.31
CA VAL A 31 32.10 31.66 -27.36
C VAL A 31 31.66 30.20 -27.38
N PRO A 32 31.77 29.45 -26.28
CA PRO A 32 31.18 28.13 -26.22
C PRO A 32 29.69 28.28 -26.54
N LEU A 33 29.22 27.66 -27.62
CA LEU A 33 27.80 27.54 -27.89
C LEU A 33 27.19 26.86 -26.66
N ALA A 34 26.44 27.61 -25.87
CA ALA A 34 25.62 27.04 -24.81
C ALA A 34 24.69 26.02 -25.47
N ARG A 35 24.92 24.73 -25.22
CA ARG A 35 23.96 23.69 -25.59
C ARG A 35 22.66 24.00 -24.83
N PRO A 36 21.49 24.02 -25.49
CA PRO A 36 20.23 24.11 -24.77
C PRO A 36 20.19 22.96 -23.75
N ALA A 37 19.96 23.28 -22.48
CA ALA A 37 19.65 22.27 -21.48
C ALA A 37 18.30 21.65 -21.86
N GLY A 38 18.32 20.56 -22.64
CA GLY A 38 17.09 19.95 -23.14
C GLY A 38 17.23 18.88 -24.21
N VAL A 39 18.42 18.60 -24.76
CA VAL A 39 18.59 17.46 -25.67
C VAL A 39 18.81 16.20 -24.84
N ILE A 40 17.70 15.54 -24.48
CA ILE A 40 17.73 14.14 -24.05
C ILE A 40 18.36 13.36 -25.22
N PRO A 41 19.45 12.59 -25.02
CA PRO A 41 20.03 11.78 -26.08
C PRO A 41 18.93 10.88 -26.65
N ASP A 42 18.89 10.71 -27.98
CA ASP A 42 17.86 9.96 -28.72
C ASP A 42 17.55 8.62 -28.03
N VAL A 43 16.59 8.65 -27.09
CA VAL A 43 16.01 7.45 -26.52
C VAL A 43 15.14 6.91 -27.64
N PRO A 44 15.45 5.73 -28.20
CA PRO A 44 14.69 5.19 -29.31
C PRO A 44 13.21 5.27 -28.97
N LEU A 45 12.37 5.81 -29.85
CA LEU A 45 10.92 5.94 -29.62
C LEU A 45 10.28 4.58 -29.26
N ALA A 46 10.94 3.48 -29.65
CA ALA A 46 10.61 2.11 -29.26
C ALA A 46 10.77 1.84 -27.74
N ALA A 47 11.75 2.43 -27.07
CA ALA A 47 11.92 2.35 -25.62
C ALA A 47 10.84 3.14 -24.83
N MET A 48 10.17 4.11 -25.47
CA MET A 48 9.02 4.82 -24.89
C MET A 48 7.68 4.05 -25.05
N ARG A 49 7.66 2.94 -25.81
CA ARG A 49 6.45 2.16 -26.12
C ARG A 49 6.10 1.05 -25.13
N HIS A 50 6.68 1.09 -23.92
CA HIS A 50 6.23 0.27 -22.78
C HIS A 50 5.73 1.14 -21.61
N SER A 51 4.88 2.13 -21.90
CA SER A 51 4.19 2.92 -20.87
C SER A 51 2.77 2.39 -20.61
N GLY A 52 2.60 1.06 -20.61
CA GLY A 52 1.47 0.47 -19.89
C GLY A 52 1.62 0.72 -18.39
N PRO A 53 0.53 0.80 -17.61
CA PRO A 53 0.66 0.83 -16.15
C PRO A 53 1.53 -0.36 -15.71
N PRO A 54 2.45 -0.18 -14.74
CA PRO A 54 3.32 -1.27 -14.28
C PRO A 54 2.48 -2.49 -13.91
N ALA A 55 3.02 -3.68 -14.17
CA ALA A 55 2.35 -4.94 -13.85
C ALA A 55 1.88 -4.93 -12.40
N TRP A 56 0.59 -5.19 -12.20
CA TRP A 56 -0.05 -5.17 -10.88
C TRP A 56 -0.72 -6.54 -10.63
N PRO A 57 -0.46 -7.18 -9.47
CA PRO A 57 0.48 -6.78 -8.43
C PRO A 57 1.94 -6.86 -8.95
N VAL A 58 2.85 -6.18 -8.26
CA VAL A 58 4.28 -6.21 -8.66
C VAL A 58 4.80 -7.65 -8.63
N PRO A 59 5.40 -8.16 -9.72
CA PRO A 59 5.87 -9.54 -9.78
C PRO A 59 6.81 -9.88 -8.61
N THR A 60 6.39 -10.84 -7.80
CA THR A 60 7.14 -11.29 -6.62
C THR A 60 7.27 -12.81 -6.69
N THR A 61 8.48 -13.35 -6.48
CA THR A 61 8.71 -14.80 -6.44
C THR A 61 8.04 -15.41 -5.21
N ARG A 62 7.62 -16.69 -5.28
CA ARG A 62 7.03 -17.41 -4.14
C ARG A 62 7.89 -17.34 -2.87
N GLY A 63 9.20 -17.57 -2.99
CA GLY A 63 10.12 -17.52 -1.84
C GLY A 63 10.15 -16.14 -1.15
N LYS A 64 10.29 -15.06 -1.93
CA LYS A 64 10.21 -13.68 -1.39
C LYS A 64 8.87 -13.39 -0.73
N ALA A 65 7.76 -13.82 -1.35
CA ALA A 65 6.42 -13.61 -0.80
C ALA A 65 6.23 -14.37 0.53
N ALA A 66 6.72 -15.60 0.63
CA ALA A 66 6.70 -16.37 1.88
C ALA A 66 7.52 -15.68 2.97
N VAL A 67 8.73 -15.19 2.66
CA VAL A 67 9.56 -14.45 3.61
C VAL A 67 8.87 -13.15 4.06
N ASP A 68 8.29 -12.37 3.13
CA ASP A 68 7.55 -11.15 3.46
C ASP A 68 6.40 -11.44 4.45
N LEU A 69 5.63 -12.51 4.21
CA LEU A 69 4.53 -12.92 5.09
C LEU A 69 5.02 -13.41 6.45
N LEU A 70 6.11 -14.18 6.50
CA LEU A 70 6.70 -14.66 7.75
C LEU A 70 7.25 -13.50 8.60
N VAL A 71 7.93 -12.55 7.97
CA VAL A 71 8.43 -11.34 8.67
C VAL A 71 7.25 -10.54 9.20
N PHE A 72 6.24 -10.26 8.37
CA PHE A 72 5.05 -9.53 8.82
C PHE A 72 4.32 -10.24 9.97
N ALA A 73 4.08 -11.54 9.84
CA ALA A 73 3.43 -12.35 10.88
C ALA A 73 4.23 -12.34 12.18
N THR A 74 5.57 -12.38 12.11
CA THR A 74 6.43 -12.31 13.29
C THR A 74 6.27 -10.96 14.00
N PHE A 75 6.32 -9.84 13.27
CA PHE A 75 6.09 -8.51 13.85
C PHE A 75 4.71 -8.39 14.48
N PHE A 76 3.68 -8.88 13.79
CA PHE A 76 2.30 -8.86 14.27
C PHE A 76 2.13 -9.67 15.56
N ILE A 77 2.60 -10.93 15.57
CA ILE A 77 2.51 -11.83 16.75
C ILE A 77 3.30 -11.27 17.94
N VAL A 78 4.50 -10.73 17.71
CA VAL A 78 5.31 -10.13 18.78
C VAL A 78 4.61 -8.90 19.37
N ALA A 79 3.98 -8.07 18.53
CA ALA A 79 3.21 -6.92 19.00
C ALA A 79 2.00 -7.38 19.83
N GLU A 80 1.23 -8.36 19.36
CA GLU A 80 0.10 -8.95 20.11
C GLU A 80 0.54 -9.57 21.44
N LEU A 81 1.66 -10.31 21.45
CA LEU A 81 2.21 -10.87 22.68
C LEU A 81 2.61 -9.78 23.68
N ALA A 82 3.19 -8.67 23.21
CA ALA A 82 3.49 -7.53 24.06
C ALA A 82 2.22 -6.93 24.68
N VAL A 83 1.11 -6.84 23.93
CA VAL A 83 -0.19 -6.40 24.45
C VAL A 83 -0.67 -7.33 25.57
N VAL A 84 -0.61 -8.64 25.37
CA VAL A 84 -1.00 -9.63 26.39
C VAL A 84 -0.18 -9.45 27.66
N ILE A 85 1.16 -9.37 27.54
CA ILE A 85 2.06 -9.21 28.68
C ILE A 85 1.77 -7.90 29.44
N LEU A 86 1.63 -6.79 28.71
CA LEU A 86 1.36 -5.49 29.32
C LEU A 86 -0.02 -5.44 29.99
N ASN A 87 -0.99 -6.21 29.49
CA ASN A 87 -2.30 -6.33 30.11
C ASN A 87 -2.30 -7.10 31.44
N LEU A 88 -1.28 -7.92 31.70
CA LEU A 88 -1.08 -8.58 33.01
C LEU A 88 -0.54 -7.64 34.08
N LEU A 89 0.02 -6.48 33.70
CA LEU A 89 0.51 -5.51 34.65
C LEU A 89 -0.67 -4.80 35.36
N PRO A 90 -0.59 -4.55 36.68
CA PRO A 90 -1.62 -3.80 37.37
C PRO A 90 -1.67 -2.34 36.86
N THR A 91 -2.87 -1.78 36.79
CA THR A 91 -3.11 -0.37 36.43
C THR A 91 -4.11 0.23 37.41
N THR A 92 -3.90 1.49 37.79
CA THR A 92 -4.84 2.28 38.59
C THR A 92 -5.84 3.05 37.73
N ALA A 93 -5.57 3.18 36.43
CA ALA A 93 -6.46 3.78 35.45
C ALA A 93 -7.30 2.70 34.75
N ASP A 94 -8.40 3.12 34.10
CA ASP A 94 -9.26 2.24 33.29
C ASP A 94 -8.41 1.47 32.26
N PRO A 95 -8.37 0.12 32.35
CA PRO A 95 -7.52 -0.71 31.49
C PRO A 95 -7.89 -0.63 30.00
N ARG A 96 -9.11 -0.17 29.65
CA ARG A 96 -9.56 -0.03 28.26
C ARG A 96 -8.74 1.02 27.51
N TRP A 97 -8.28 2.07 28.17
CA TRP A 97 -7.38 3.06 27.54
C TRP A 97 -6.00 2.49 27.23
N ARG A 98 -5.50 1.60 28.09
CA ARG A 98 -4.27 0.84 27.79
C ARG A 98 -4.47 -0.03 26.56
N GLN A 99 -5.61 -0.71 26.47
CA GLN A 99 -5.95 -1.53 25.31
C GLN A 99 -6.00 -0.71 24.01
N VAL A 100 -6.61 0.48 24.03
CA VAL A 100 -6.62 1.41 22.89
C VAL A 100 -5.19 1.80 22.48
N ALA A 101 -4.33 2.17 23.44
CA ALA A 101 -2.94 2.52 23.17
C ALA A 101 -2.16 1.34 22.57
N MET A 102 -2.41 0.13 23.07
CA MET A 102 -1.79 -1.10 22.60
C MET A 102 -2.22 -1.48 21.18
N SER A 103 -3.51 -1.38 20.85
CA SER A 103 -4.00 -1.54 19.47
C SER A 103 -3.37 -0.52 18.53
N GLY A 104 -3.20 0.73 18.97
CA GLY A 104 -2.45 1.75 18.23
C GLY A 104 -0.99 1.35 17.98
N ALA A 105 -0.32 0.80 18.99
CA ALA A 105 1.06 0.32 18.88
C ALA A 105 1.21 -0.86 17.90
N ILE A 106 0.26 -1.82 17.90
CA ILE A 106 0.19 -2.90 16.90
C ILE A 106 0.07 -2.33 15.49
N GLY A 107 -0.80 -1.33 15.30
CA GLY A 107 -0.97 -0.67 14.00
C GLY A 107 0.32 0.01 13.53
N CYS A 108 1.00 0.74 14.41
CA CYS A 108 2.30 1.37 14.13
C CYS A 108 3.37 0.32 13.77
N ALA A 109 3.50 -0.76 14.54
CA ALA A 109 4.45 -1.84 14.28
C ALA A 109 4.17 -2.52 12.93
N SER A 110 2.90 -2.76 12.62
CA SER A 110 2.45 -3.35 11.35
C SER A 110 2.76 -2.45 10.16
N LEU A 111 2.55 -1.13 10.27
CA LEU A 111 2.96 -0.15 9.26
C LEU A 111 4.47 -0.13 9.06
N CYS A 112 5.24 -0.09 10.16
CA CYS A 112 6.70 -0.14 10.09
C CYS A 112 7.19 -1.40 9.37
N ALA A 113 6.61 -2.57 9.68
CA ALA A 113 6.92 -3.82 8.99
C ALA A 113 6.58 -3.75 7.50
N CYS A 114 5.41 -3.24 7.14
CA CYS A 114 5.00 -3.06 5.74
C CYS A 114 5.94 -2.13 4.97
N ILE A 115 6.27 -0.97 5.55
CA ILE A 115 7.18 0.01 4.96
C ILE A 115 8.57 -0.60 4.78
N LEU A 116 9.11 -1.26 5.81
CA LEU A 116 10.41 -1.92 5.76
C LEU A 116 10.44 -2.99 4.67
N ILE A 117 9.43 -3.85 4.59
CA ILE A 117 9.34 -4.89 3.55
C ILE A 117 9.30 -4.25 2.16
N VAL A 118 8.41 -3.28 1.94
CA VAL A 118 8.29 -2.59 0.64
C VAL A 118 9.60 -1.90 0.24
N PHE A 119 10.25 -1.23 1.18
CA PHE A 119 11.55 -0.58 0.99
C PHE A 119 12.66 -1.58 0.65
N MET A 120 12.80 -2.66 1.42
CA MET A 120 13.80 -3.71 1.17
C MET A 120 13.61 -4.41 -0.18
N ARG A 121 12.39 -4.38 -0.75
CA ARG A 121 12.10 -4.90 -2.09
C ARG A 121 12.35 -3.87 -3.20
N GLY A 122 12.73 -2.64 -2.88
CA GLY A 122 12.89 -1.56 -3.86
C GLY A 122 11.57 -1.15 -4.51
N HIS A 123 10.44 -1.44 -3.86
CA HIS A 123 9.12 -1.12 -4.38
C HIS A 123 8.64 0.24 -3.85
N GLY A 124 7.86 0.98 -4.65
CA GLY A 124 7.21 2.22 -4.22
C GLY A 124 5.84 1.97 -3.58
N ALA A 125 5.25 3.01 -2.97
CA ALA A 125 3.93 2.93 -2.34
C ALA A 125 2.81 2.46 -3.30
N ALA A 126 2.90 2.81 -4.58
CA ALA A 126 1.96 2.33 -5.61
C ALA A 126 1.93 0.80 -5.75
N SER A 127 2.99 0.08 -5.36
CA SER A 127 3.05 -1.39 -5.40
C SER A 127 2.05 -2.07 -4.48
N ILE A 128 1.66 -1.40 -3.40
CA ILE A 128 0.67 -1.85 -2.43
C ILE A 128 -0.70 -1.20 -2.66
N GLY A 129 -0.89 -0.53 -3.79
CA GLY A 129 -2.13 0.18 -4.13
C GLY A 129 -2.31 1.53 -3.41
N TRP A 130 -1.25 2.08 -2.82
CA TRP A 130 -1.28 3.47 -2.34
C TRP A 130 -1.18 4.42 -3.54
N THR A 131 -2.32 4.92 -4.01
CA THR A 131 -2.42 5.76 -5.20
C THR A 131 -3.57 6.75 -5.12
N GLY A 132 -3.35 7.98 -5.59
CA GLY A 132 -4.38 9.01 -5.73
C GLY A 132 -5.17 8.93 -7.04
N ARG A 133 -4.91 7.93 -7.90
CA ARG A 133 -5.59 7.81 -9.19
C ARG A 133 -7.09 7.57 -8.99
N HIS A 134 -7.93 8.36 -9.66
CA HIS A 134 -9.40 8.32 -9.52
C HIS A 134 -9.87 8.42 -8.06
N PHE A 135 -9.21 9.25 -7.25
CA PHE A 135 -9.45 9.36 -5.81
C PHE A 135 -10.94 9.50 -5.45
N PHE A 136 -11.64 10.49 -6.00
CA PHE A 136 -13.07 10.69 -5.72
C PHE A 136 -13.95 9.54 -6.20
N THR A 137 -13.65 8.93 -7.34
CA THR A 137 -14.36 7.74 -7.83
C THR A 137 -14.12 6.52 -6.94
N ASN A 138 -12.93 6.39 -6.35
CA ASN A 138 -12.62 5.35 -5.37
C ASN A 138 -13.40 5.55 -4.07
N ILE A 139 -13.47 6.79 -3.57
CA ILE A 139 -14.30 7.14 -2.41
C ILE A 139 -15.77 6.80 -2.69
N ALA A 140 -16.32 7.26 -3.83
CA ALA A 140 -17.71 6.99 -4.19
C ALA A 140 -18.01 5.49 -4.30
N ILE A 141 -17.08 4.69 -4.82
CA ILE A 141 -17.23 3.24 -4.88
C ILE A 141 -17.16 2.59 -3.49
N GLY A 142 -16.30 3.07 -2.59
CA GLY A 142 -16.27 2.61 -1.21
C GLY A 142 -17.58 2.90 -0.47
N ILE A 143 -18.12 4.12 -0.62
CA ILE A 143 -19.43 4.52 -0.06
C ILE A 143 -20.55 3.67 -0.66
N GLY A 144 -20.57 3.49 -1.98
CA GLY A 144 -21.58 2.67 -2.65
C GLY A 144 -21.57 1.22 -2.16
N ALA A 145 -20.38 0.64 -1.98
CA ALA A 145 -20.22 -0.70 -1.44
C ALA A 145 -20.67 -0.80 0.04
N LEU A 146 -20.42 0.23 0.85
CA LEU A 146 -20.94 0.31 2.23
C LEU A 146 -22.48 0.35 2.25
N ILE A 147 -23.10 1.16 1.40
CA ILE A 147 -24.57 1.23 1.31
C ILE A 147 -25.15 -0.14 0.93
N LEU A 148 -24.57 -0.81 -0.08
CA LEU A 148 -25.00 -2.14 -0.49
C LEU A 148 -24.82 -3.18 0.62
N LEU A 149 -23.71 -3.12 1.36
CA LEU A 149 -23.48 -3.96 2.54
C LEU A 149 -24.58 -3.75 3.59
N TYR A 150 -24.92 -2.50 3.91
CA TYR A 150 -25.92 -2.20 4.93
C TYR A 150 -27.32 -2.61 4.49
N ILE A 151 -27.67 -2.45 3.21
CA ILE A 151 -28.94 -2.97 2.65
C ILE A 151 -28.98 -4.50 2.80
N ALA A 152 -27.90 -5.21 2.48
CA ALA A 152 -27.83 -6.66 2.62
C ALA A 152 -27.93 -7.10 4.09
N CYS A 153 -27.24 -6.41 5.00
CA CYS A 153 -27.33 -6.66 6.44
C CYS A 153 -28.74 -6.41 6.97
N MET A 154 -29.40 -5.33 6.57
CA MET A 154 -30.78 -5.03 6.98
C MET A 154 -31.77 -6.06 6.44
N ALA A 155 -31.62 -6.50 5.19
CA ALA A 155 -32.43 -7.58 4.65
C ALA A 155 -32.22 -8.89 5.43
N LEU A 156 -30.98 -9.23 5.77
CA LEU A 156 -30.66 -10.41 6.58
C LEU A 156 -31.28 -10.31 7.98
N VAL A 157 -31.11 -9.18 8.66
CA VAL A 157 -31.69 -8.94 9.99
C VAL A 157 -33.21 -9.01 9.94
N LEU A 158 -33.86 -8.45 8.91
CA LEU A 158 -35.30 -8.56 8.71
C LEU A 158 -35.73 -10.02 8.52
N CYS A 159 -35.02 -10.79 7.70
CA CYS A 159 -35.30 -12.22 7.53
C CYS A 159 -35.16 -12.99 8.85
N ILE A 160 -34.11 -12.74 9.64
CA ILE A 160 -33.93 -13.36 10.95
C ILE A 160 -35.06 -12.95 11.90
N MET A 161 -35.43 -11.67 11.92
CA MET A 161 -36.52 -11.16 12.76
C MET A 161 -37.87 -11.81 12.45
N LEU A 162 -38.14 -12.13 11.18
CA LEU A 162 -39.39 -12.76 10.75
C LEU A 162 -39.42 -14.28 10.98
N ILE A 163 -38.26 -14.96 10.98
CA ILE A 163 -38.18 -16.43 11.01
C ILE A 163 -37.75 -16.95 12.39
N MET A 164 -36.81 -16.26 13.05
CA MET A 164 -36.16 -16.67 14.31
C MET A 164 -35.86 -15.43 15.17
N PRO A 165 -36.89 -14.67 15.64
CA PRO A 165 -36.70 -13.43 16.39
C PRO A 165 -35.89 -13.62 17.68
N GLU A 166 -35.92 -14.82 18.28
CA GLU A 166 -35.13 -15.18 19.45
C GLU A 166 -33.62 -15.06 19.25
N LEU A 167 -33.12 -15.18 18.01
CA LEU A 167 -31.70 -14.97 17.70
C LEU A 167 -31.26 -13.51 17.80
N LEU A 168 -32.21 -12.57 17.81
CA LEU A 168 -31.96 -11.13 17.95
C LEU A 168 -32.25 -10.61 19.37
N ALA A 169 -32.62 -11.50 20.29
CA ALA A 169 -32.95 -11.11 21.66
C ALA A 169 -31.67 -10.79 22.46
N GLY A 170 -31.50 -9.52 22.82
CA GLY A 170 -30.40 -9.04 23.67
C GLY A 170 -29.15 -8.56 22.89
N PRO A 171 -28.17 -7.96 23.60
CA PRO A 171 -26.95 -7.48 22.98
C PRO A 171 -26.10 -8.64 22.47
N SER A 172 -25.58 -8.51 21.25
CA SER A 172 -24.73 -9.54 20.64
C SER A 172 -23.46 -9.80 21.46
N THR A 173 -22.89 -11.01 21.37
CA THR A 173 -21.60 -11.32 22.02
C THR A 173 -20.49 -10.39 21.56
N ALA A 174 -20.52 -9.98 20.29
CA ALA A 174 -19.58 -9.03 19.72
C ALA A 174 -19.69 -7.65 20.36
N GLN A 175 -20.93 -7.16 20.57
CA GLN A 175 -21.17 -5.89 21.26
C GLN A 175 -20.57 -5.92 22.67
N GLN A 176 -20.89 -6.93 23.47
CA GLN A 176 -20.40 -7.04 24.85
C GLN A 176 -18.86 -7.15 24.89
N ALA A 177 -18.27 -7.91 23.98
CA ALA A 177 -16.81 -8.05 23.88
C ALA A 177 -16.13 -6.73 23.53
N ILE A 178 -16.70 -5.93 22.63
CA ILE A 178 -16.16 -4.62 22.26
C ILE A 178 -16.31 -3.63 23.40
N GLU A 179 -17.46 -3.60 24.07
CA GLU A 179 -17.71 -2.72 25.23
C GLU A 179 -16.73 -2.98 26.39
N ALA A 180 -16.33 -4.24 26.58
CA ALA A 180 -15.37 -4.65 27.61
C ALA A 180 -13.92 -4.25 27.27
N VAL A 181 -13.59 -4.10 25.99
CA VAL A 181 -12.23 -3.88 25.49
C VAL A 181 -11.96 -2.39 25.22
N PHE A 182 -12.98 -1.66 24.74
CA PHE A 182 -12.86 -0.26 24.34
C PHE A 182 -13.63 0.68 25.29
N PRO A 183 -13.05 1.84 25.67
CA PRO A 183 -13.75 2.82 26.47
C PRO A 183 -14.74 3.63 25.62
N PRO A 184 -15.75 4.28 26.23
CA PRO A 184 -16.53 5.29 25.54
C PRO A 184 -15.61 6.42 25.04
N MET A 185 -15.77 6.80 23.78
CA MET A 185 -14.96 7.82 23.13
C MET A 185 -15.85 8.92 22.55
N ARG A 186 -15.36 10.16 22.60
CA ARG A 186 -16.03 11.27 21.92
C ARG A 186 -16.07 11.02 20.41
N PRO A 187 -17.09 11.50 19.68
CA PRO A 187 -17.20 11.25 18.24
C PRO A 187 -15.96 11.62 17.43
N ALA A 188 -15.29 12.74 17.73
CA ALA A 188 -14.06 13.14 17.05
C ALA A 188 -12.90 12.15 17.23
N TRP A 189 -12.82 11.51 18.40
CA TRP A 189 -11.84 10.45 18.68
C TRP A 189 -12.19 9.18 17.91
N VAL A 190 -13.46 8.77 17.91
CA VAL A 190 -13.93 7.63 17.10
C VAL A 190 -13.55 7.83 15.63
N VAL A 191 -13.89 8.98 15.04
CA VAL A 191 -13.59 9.28 13.64
C VAL A 191 -12.09 9.18 13.33
N SER A 192 -11.26 9.77 14.19
CA SER A 192 -9.80 9.82 13.98
C SER A 192 -9.12 8.48 14.19
N MET A 193 -9.51 7.75 15.25
CA MET A 193 -8.93 6.44 15.57
C MET A 193 -9.35 5.38 14.56
N MET A 194 -10.63 5.33 14.18
CA MET A 194 -11.10 4.39 13.16
C MET A 194 -10.47 4.66 11.80
N PHE A 195 -10.13 5.93 11.49
CA PHE A 195 -9.37 6.23 10.27
C PHE A 195 -7.98 5.61 10.32
N PHE A 196 -7.28 5.77 11.45
CA PHE A 196 -5.96 5.16 11.63
C PHE A 196 -6.04 3.62 11.55
N VAL A 197 -7.03 3.00 12.20
CA VAL A 197 -7.26 1.55 12.17
C VAL A 197 -7.47 1.07 10.74
N ALA A 198 -8.45 1.62 10.03
CA ALA A 198 -8.71 1.30 8.63
C ALA A 198 -7.46 1.50 7.76
N LEU A 199 -6.71 2.59 7.98
CA LEU A 199 -5.52 2.88 7.21
C LEU A 199 -4.44 1.80 7.35
N TRP A 200 -4.06 1.45 8.59
CA TRP A 200 -2.99 0.48 8.79
C TRP A 200 -3.42 -0.94 8.41
N GLU A 201 -4.67 -1.31 8.70
CA GLU A 201 -5.19 -2.62 8.36
C GLU A 201 -5.29 -2.80 6.84
N GLU A 202 -5.76 -1.80 6.09
CA GLU A 202 -5.81 -1.93 4.63
C GLU A 202 -4.40 -1.99 4.02
N ILE A 203 -3.44 -1.22 4.52
CA ILE A 203 -2.04 -1.31 4.07
C ILE A 203 -1.47 -2.70 4.35
N ALA A 204 -1.68 -3.23 5.56
CA ALA A 204 -1.18 -4.54 5.96
C ALA A 204 -1.88 -5.67 5.20
N PHE A 205 -3.19 -5.76 5.29
CA PHE A 205 -3.92 -6.93 4.80
C PHE A 205 -4.16 -6.90 3.29
N ARG A 206 -4.44 -5.74 2.68
CA ARG A 206 -4.68 -5.64 1.22
C ARG A 206 -3.39 -5.33 0.50
N GLY A 207 -2.67 -4.32 0.97
CA GLY A 207 -1.42 -3.89 0.38
C GLY A 207 -0.33 -4.97 0.42
N LEU A 208 -0.17 -5.66 1.56
CA LEU A 208 0.85 -6.68 1.76
C LEU A 208 0.29 -8.11 1.73
N VAL A 209 -0.49 -8.53 2.73
CA VAL A 209 -0.87 -9.94 2.91
C VAL A 209 -1.57 -10.53 1.67
N LEU A 210 -2.56 -9.83 1.13
CA LEU A 210 -3.29 -10.27 -0.07
C LEU A 210 -2.40 -10.35 -1.30
N THR A 211 -1.56 -9.34 -1.57
CA THR A 211 -0.68 -9.35 -2.75
C THR A 211 0.41 -10.43 -2.66
N ARG A 212 0.91 -10.74 -1.45
CA ARG A 212 1.89 -11.82 -1.23
C ARG A 212 1.22 -13.19 -1.28
N THR A 213 0.00 -13.31 -0.76
CA THR A 213 -0.82 -14.51 -0.92
C THR A 213 -1.11 -14.79 -2.40
N PHE A 214 -1.39 -13.74 -3.19
CA PHE A 214 -1.49 -13.87 -4.64
C PHE A 214 -0.17 -14.31 -5.28
N ALA A 215 0.99 -13.80 -4.85
CA ALA A 215 2.27 -14.26 -5.36
C ALA A 215 2.56 -15.75 -5.08
N LEU A 216 2.06 -16.28 -3.94
CA LEU A 216 2.14 -17.71 -3.61
C LEU A 216 1.22 -18.56 -4.50
N LEU A 217 -0.07 -18.20 -4.55
CA LEU A 217 -1.13 -19.02 -5.15
C LEU A 217 -1.33 -18.76 -6.65
N ARG A 218 -0.94 -17.58 -7.13
CA ARG A 218 -1.06 -17.07 -8.52
C ARG A 218 -2.49 -17.04 -9.07
N ARG A 219 -3.50 -17.08 -8.18
CA ARG A 219 -4.93 -17.11 -8.51
C ARG A 219 -5.71 -16.26 -7.52
N TRP A 220 -6.41 -15.23 -8.00
CA TRP A 220 -7.19 -14.32 -7.14
C TRP A 220 -8.34 -15.01 -6.40
N TRP A 221 -9.02 -15.96 -7.04
CA TRP A 221 -10.10 -16.72 -6.43
C TRP A 221 -9.63 -17.62 -5.26
N LEU A 222 -8.33 -17.88 -5.13
CA LEU A 222 -7.73 -18.52 -3.95
C LEU A 222 -7.19 -17.49 -2.96
N ALA A 223 -6.49 -16.45 -3.46
CA ALA A 223 -5.84 -15.46 -2.62
C ALA A 223 -6.83 -14.59 -1.83
N ILE A 224 -7.96 -14.22 -2.43
CA ILE A 224 -8.99 -13.40 -1.78
C ILE A 224 -9.58 -14.14 -0.57
N PRO A 225 -10.11 -15.38 -0.69
CA PRO A 225 -10.62 -16.10 0.48
C PRO A 225 -9.57 -16.30 1.58
N VAL A 226 -8.35 -16.72 1.22
CA VAL A 226 -7.28 -16.98 2.20
C VAL A 226 -6.91 -15.72 2.96
N ALA A 227 -6.66 -14.60 2.26
CA ALA A 227 -6.31 -13.34 2.91
C ALA A 227 -7.46 -12.77 3.75
N SER A 228 -8.71 -12.99 3.33
CA SER A 228 -9.89 -12.54 4.06
C SER A 228 -10.12 -13.31 5.36
N VAL A 229 -9.85 -14.63 5.36
CA VAL A 229 -9.86 -15.43 6.59
C VAL A 229 -8.75 -14.96 7.54
N ILE A 230 -7.53 -14.72 7.03
CA ILE A 230 -6.43 -14.19 7.83
C ILE A 230 -6.80 -12.83 8.46
N PHE A 231 -7.54 -11.99 7.75
CA PHE A 231 -8.06 -10.71 8.25
C PHE A 231 -9.14 -10.89 9.35
N GLY A 232 -10.00 -11.89 9.24
CA GLY A 232 -11.06 -12.15 10.22
C GLY A 232 -10.56 -12.80 11.52
N LEU A 233 -9.50 -13.62 11.47
CA LEU A 233 -9.02 -14.39 12.64
C LEU A 233 -8.71 -13.56 13.90
N PRO A 234 -8.07 -12.38 13.82
CA PRO A 234 -7.84 -11.53 15.01
C PRO A 234 -9.11 -11.13 15.76
N HIS A 235 -10.28 -11.20 15.12
CA HIS A 235 -11.57 -10.83 15.72
C HIS A 235 -12.21 -11.98 16.52
N TYR A 236 -11.49 -13.09 16.77
CA TYR A 236 -12.01 -14.24 17.51
C TYR A 236 -12.55 -13.89 18.90
N TYR A 237 -12.00 -12.86 19.54
CA TYR A 237 -12.45 -12.40 20.87
C TYR A 237 -13.89 -11.86 20.85
N GLN A 238 -14.42 -11.47 19.68
CA GLN A 238 -15.79 -11.01 19.47
C GLN A 238 -16.78 -12.17 19.26
N GLY A 239 -16.27 -13.40 19.14
CA GLY A 239 -17.04 -14.62 18.89
C GLY A 239 -17.08 -15.04 17.42
N PRO A 240 -17.56 -16.26 17.13
CA PRO A 240 -17.47 -16.87 15.80
C PRO A 240 -18.28 -16.13 14.73
N VAL A 241 -19.44 -15.57 15.09
CA VAL A 241 -20.28 -14.79 14.17
C VAL A 241 -19.54 -13.54 13.70
N ALA A 242 -18.85 -12.85 14.60
CA ALA A 242 -18.04 -11.68 14.26
C ALA A 242 -16.88 -12.07 13.33
N VAL A 243 -16.18 -13.18 13.59
CA VAL A 243 -15.12 -13.68 12.69
C VAL A 243 -15.66 -13.93 11.28
N VAL A 244 -16.82 -14.57 11.15
CA VAL A 244 -17.45 -14.81 9.84
C VAL A 244 -17.82 -13.50 9.16
N PHE A 245 -18.44 -12.57 9.89
CA PHE A 245 -18.82 -11.26 9.35
C PHE A 245 -17.60 -10.45 8.90
N THR A 246 -16.57 -10.35 9.75
CA THR A 246 -15.31 -9.67 9.42
C THR A 246 -14.57 -10.34 8.27
N THR A 247 -14.64 -11.67 8.14
CA THR A 247 -14.10 -12.39 6.97
C THR A 247 -14.84 -12.01 5.69
N ILE A 248 -16.18 -11.90 5.72
CA ILE A 248 -17.00 -11.48 4.57
C ILE A 248 -16.68 -10.02 4.19
N LEU A 249 -16.66 -9.12 5.17
CA LEU A 249 -16.23 -7.73 4.98
C LEU A 249 -14.81 -7.67 4.40
N GLY A 250 -13.94 -8.54 4.93
CA GLY A 250 -12.62 -8.89 4.46
C GLY A 250 -12.55 -9.07 2.95
N ALA A 251 -13.39 -10.00 2.46
CA ALA A 251 -13.49 -10.38 1.06
C ALA A 251 -14.06 -9.28 0.17
N ILE A 252 -15.07 -8.53 0.64
CA ILE A 252 -15.62 -7.38 -0.09
C ILE A 252 -14.52 -6.34 -0.34
N MET A 253 -13.79 -5.97 0.71
CA MET A 253 -12.67 -5.02 0.61
C MET A 253 -11.53 -5.54 -0.27
N ALA A 254 -11.20 -6.83 -0.19
CA ALA A 254 -10.22 -7.47 -1.07
C ALA A 254 -10.64 -7.42 -2.55
N CYS A 255 -11.92 -7.68 -2.85
CA CYS A 255 -12.48 -7.55 -4.19
C CYS A 255 -12.42 -6.10 -4.70
N LEU A 256 -12.78 -5.12 -3.88
CA LEU A 256 -12.68 -3.70 -4.22
C LEU A 256 -11.23 -3.30 -4.53
N PHE A 257 -10.29 -3.74 -3.69
CA PHE A 257 -8.86 -3.49 -3.88
C PHE A 257 -8.34 -4.11 -5.19
N VAL A 258 -8.70 -5.36 -5.49
CA VAL A 258 -8.27 -6.05 -6.72
C VAL A 258 -8.88 -5.41 -7.97
N TRP A 259 -10.14 -5.03 -7.90
CA TRP A 259 -10.84 -4.37 -9.01
C TRP A 259 -10.25 -2.99 -9.29
N ARG A 260 -10.07 -2.17 -8.25
CA ARG A 260 -9.67 -0.77 -8.39
C ARG A 260 -8.16 -0.54 -8.38
N ARG A 261 -7.38 -1.55 -7.97
CA ARG A 261 -5.92 -1.49 -7.77
C ARG A 261 -5.51 -0.29 -6.90
N SER A 262 -6.34 -0.01 -5.90
CA SER A 262 -6.26 1.14 -5.02
C SER A 262 -6.75 0.74 -3.65
N LEU A 263 -6.08 1.22 -2.60
CA LEU A 263 -6.51 1.05 -1.21
C LEU A 263 -7.69 1.97 -0.86
N VAL A 264 -7.85 3.09 -1.55
CA VAL A 264 -8.85 4.13 -1.25
C VAL A 264 -10.28 3.59 -1.09
N PRO A 265 -10.85 2.76 -2.00
CA PRO A 265 -12.23 2.29 -1.83
C PRO A 265 -12.38 1.38 -0.61
N ALA A 266 -11.38 0.55 -0.32
CA ALA A 266 -11.39 -0.34 0.83
C ALA A 266 -11.24 0.45 2.15
N ILE A 267 -10.30 1.39 2.22
CA ILE A 267 -10.13 2.31 3.36
C ILE A 267 -11.42 3.08 3.63
N THR A 268 -12.06 3.60 2.58
CA THR A 268 -13.31 4.36 2.71
C THR A 268 -14.43 3.50 3.30
N LEU A 269 -14.62 2.29 2.77
CA LEU A 269 -15.64 1.35 3.27
C LEU A 269 -15.35 0.98 4.73
N HIS A 270 -14.12 0.57 5.03
CA HIS A 270 -13.69 0.13 6.36
C HIS A 270 -13.87 1.23 7.40
N TRP A 271 -13.29 2.40 7.15
CA TRP A 271 -13.34 3.53 8.06
C TRP A 271 -14.76 3.96 8.38
N LEU A 272 -15.61 4.09 7.35
CA LEU A 272 -16.99 4.50 7.55
C LEU A 272 -17.80 3.42 8.27
N HIS A 273 -17.57 2.14 7.98
CA HIS A 273 -18.20 1.04 8.69
C HIS A 273 -17.89 1.11 10.19
N ASP A 274 -16.61 1.24 10.54
CA ASP A 274 -16.16 1.31 11.93
C ASP A 274 -16.70 2.55 12.65
N VAL A 275 -16.68 3.71 11.99
CA VAL A 275 -17.24 4.95 12.56
C VAL A 275 -18.73 4.78 12.84
N ILE A 276 -19.51 4.28 11.87
CA ILE A 276 -20.94 4.06 12.07
C ILE A 276 -21.17 3.05 13.19
N PHE A 277 -20.42 1.95 13.21
CA PHE A 277 -20.52 0.92 14.22
C PHE A 277 -20.26 1.47 15.63
N PHE A 278 -19.13 2.16 15.85
CA PHE A 278 -18.77 2.71 17.16
C PHE A 278 -19.70 3.85 17.62
N LEU A 279 -20.19 4.70 16.71
CA LEU A 279 -21.16 5.74 17.05
C LEU A 279 -22.52 5.15 17.42
N LEU A 280 -23.00 4.13 16.68
CA LEU A 280 -24.23 3.42 17.03
C LEU A 280 -24.08 2.71 18.37
N LEU A 281 -22.95 2.02 18.58
CA LEU A 281 -22.62 1.37 19.86
C LEU A 281 -22.69 2.37 21.02
N GLY A 282 -22.03 3.53 20.89
CA GLY A 282 -22.08 4.56 21.93
C GLY A 282 -23.46 5.18 22.16
N SER A 283 -24.36 5.13 21.18
CA SER A 283 -25.74 5.62 21.34
C SER A 283 -26.71 4.59 21.94
N MET A 284 -26.39 3.30 21.85
CA MET A 284 -27.27 2.19 22.25
C MET A 284 -26.75 1.41 23.47
N SER A 285 -25.48 1.56 23.82
CA SER A 285 -24.87 0.85 24.93
C SER A 285 -25.42 1.33 26.27
N THR A 286 -25.72 0.38 27.15
CA THR A 286 -26.12 0.64 28.54
C THR A 286 -24.96 0.48 29.52
N THR A 287 -23.78 0.06 29.05
CA THR A 287 -22.57 -0.15 29.89
C THR A 287 -21.52 0.94 29.70
N TRP A 288 -21.63 1.72 28.62
CA TRP A 288 -20.83 2.91 28.35
C TRP A 288 -21.52 4.16 28.93
N GLU A 289 -21.60 4.22 30.26
CA GLU A 289 -21.95 5.46 31.01
C GLU A 289 -20.71 6.34 31.24
#